data_AF-A0A7Z9G735-F1
#
_entry.id   AF-A0A7Z9G735-F1
#
_cell.length_a   1.000
_cell.length_b   1.000
_cell.length_c   1.000
_cell.angle_alpha   90.00
_cell.angle_beta   90.00
_cell.angle_gamma   90.00
#
_symmetry.space_group_name_H-M   'P 1'
#
loop_
_entity.id
_entity.type
_entity.pdbx_description
1 polymer ?
#
loop_
_entity_poly.entity_id
_entity_poly.type
_entity_poly.pdbx_seq_one_letter_code
_entity_poly.pdbx_strand_id
1 'polypeptide(L)'
;MNAHQIVVTLVFLAVFSSTTAVADEWDKYKGNCDKVLTSHVSVTTLQLKQCVSMWIAYGNPKRVRARDKQALTNAFQSLYQQGIDISDEEAEFLAISAAGKINVRLKLSIRNEVSGSSFRGRTNTSRHHVSYSRASNRKRFVPPAVSSAMKKRAGVHVRKGVSFFKRGNRKAALAQYLKALDKDPGNLNALFNSAAEYAFMRNVQKCVEQLHKLVDIGGDKAFRYIGAARTDPDFDRIHDSIPYKRASGYARIKVVNSLGELGELEVDRISKTLARLDYAVASLGDDKQKNRESPVIWFKDASAPTAYLIKDVVVHPGTIMTKIDWDSEFDIIVSWGNKIVKKNGVRQPVRDYTKKKNLDPDKQMSQLRRRHEEVMRKPDDAARKVGRVVDTPKRAHDNVKRSIDRTKRTFDSVNRVFDKLSNPMK
;
A
#
# COMPACT_ATOMS: atom_id res chain seq x y z
N MET A 1 -26.31 10.95 30.75
CA MET A 1 -24.83 10.76 30.75
C MET A 1 -24.57 9.27 30.94
N ASN A 2 -24.21 8.56 29.86
CA ASN A 2 -24.11 7.09 29.85
C ASN A 2 -22.73 6.64 29.37
N ALA A 3 -22.32 5.47 29.88
CA ALA A 3 -20.98 4.89 29.94
C ALA A 3 -20.33 4.45 28.60
N HIS A 4 -20.36 5.29 27.56
CA HIS A 4 -19.72 5.01 26.26
C HIS A 4 -18.57 5.96 25.87
N GLN A 5 -18.03 6.74 26.81
CA GLN A 5 -16.95 7.70 26.54
C GLN A 5 -15.53 7.32 27.01
N ILE A 6 -15.26 6.09 27.46
CA ILE A 6 -13.92 5.76 28.04
C ILE A 6 -13.05 4.80 27.18
N VAL A 7 -13.49 4.29 26.02
CA VAL A 7 -12.72 3.26 25.29
C VAL A 7 -11.87 3.77 24.11
N VAL A 8 -11.90 5.06 23.75
CA VAL A 8 -11.17 5.56 22.55
C VAL A 8 -9.83 6.26 22.87
N THR A 9 -9.42 6.33 24.14
CA THR A 9 -8.13 6.93 24.54
C THR A 9 -7.08 5.91 25.01
N LEU A 10 -7.13 4.65 24.52
CA LEU A 10 -6.23 3.58 24.96
C LEU A 10 -5.62 2.73 23.82
N VAL A 11 -5.41 3.30 22.62
CA VAL A 11 -4.67 2.62 21.53
C VAL A 11 -3.37 3.36 21.13
N PHE A 12 -3.03 4.48 21.77
CA PHE A 12 -1.73 5.16 21.57
C PHE A 12 -0.91 5.43 22.84
N LEU A 13 -1.33 4.96 24.02
CA LEU A 13 -0.64 5.20 25.30
C LEU A 13 -0.75 4.03 26.29
N ALA A 14 -0.40 2.82 25.84
CA ALA A 14 -0.27 1.66 26.74
C ALA A 14 0.99 0.82 26.47
N VAL A 15 2.13 1.47 26.20
CA VAL A 15 3.48 0.94 26.53
C VAL A 15 4.38 2.07 27.07
N PHE A 16 3.82 2.99 27.86
CA PHE A 16 4.61 3.98 28.60
C PHE A 16 4.01 4.25 29.98
N SER A 17 3.93 3.20 30.81
CA SER A 17 3.85 3.34 32.27
C SER A 17 4.29 2.05 32.98
N SER A 18 5.53 1.64 32.74
CA SER A 18 6.36 0.90 33.71
C SER A 18 7.83 1.05 33.29
N THR A 19 8.40 2.23 33.51
CA THR A 19 9.77 2.59 33.09
C THR A 19 10.88 1.87 33.85
N THR A 20 10.55 0.93 34.72
CA THR A 20 11.51 0.02 35.38
C THR A 20 11.42 -1.39 34.81
N ALA A 21 10.23 -2.00 34.77
CA ALA A 21 10.06 -3.40 34.34
C ALA A 21 10.49 -3.71 32.89
N VAL A 22 10.29 -2.80 31.93
CA VAL A 22 10.69 -3.03 30.52
C VAL A 22 12.20 -2.78 30.30
N ALA A 23 12.82 -1.93 31.12
CA ALA A 23 14.25 -1.65 31.06
C ALA A 23 15.06 -2.78 31.74
N ASP A 24 14.54 -3.38 32.80
CA ASP A 24 15.15 -4.51 33.51
C ASP A 24 15.18 -5.80 32.67
N GLU A 25 14.23 -5.97 31.74
CA GLU A 25 14.21 -7.13 30.83
C GLU A 25 15.31 -7.07 29.75
N TRP A 26 15.66 -5.89 29.23
CA TRP A 26 16.80 -5.78 28.32
C TRP A 26 18.10 -6.15 29.02
N ASP A 27 18.35 -5.62 30.22
CA ASP A 27 19.58 -5.90 30.97
C ASP A 27 19.74 -7.40 31.31
N LYS A 28 18.62 -8.14 31.45
CA LYS A 28 18.60 -9.61 31.63
C LYS A 28 19.05 -10.40 30.40
N TYR A 29 18.76 -9.94 29.18
CA TYR A 29 19.05 -10.68 27.94
C TYR A 29 20.15 -10.04 27.06
N LYS A 30 20.54 -8.79 27.37
CA LYS A 30 21.52 -7.99 26.63
C LYS A 30 22.88 -8.67 26.52
N GLY A 31 23.34 -9.36 27.57
CA GLY A 31 24.66 -10.01 27.59
C GLY A 31 24.89 -10.98 26.42
N ASN A 32 23.83 -11.65 25.94
CA ASN A 32 23.91 -12.56 24.80
C ASN A 32 23.85 -11.85 23.45
N CYS A 33 23.27 -10.65 23.41
CA CYS A 33 23.14 -9.86 22.19
C CYS A 33 24.24 -8.83 21.97
N ASP A 34 24.94 -8.39 23.02
CA ASP A 34 26.04 -7.44 22.90
C ASP A 34 27.18 -8.01 22.02
N LYS A 35 27.53 -9.30 22.17
CA LYS A 35 28.50 -9.96 21.28
C LYS A 35 27.98 -10.09 19.84
N VAL A 36 26.71 -10.41 19.65
CA VAL A 36 26.10 -10.55 18.31
C VAL A 36 26.04 -9.21 17.58
N LEU A 37 25.66 -8.15 18.28
CA LEU A 37 25.55 -6.80 17.73
C LEU A 37 26.93 -6.18 17.48
N THR A 38 27.94 -6.50 18.30
CA THR A 38 29.32 -6.02 18.05
C THR A 38 30.03 -6.84 16.97
N SER A 39 29.82 -8.16 16.90
CA SER A 39 30.34 -9.04 15.84
C SER A 39 29.43 -9.13 14.61
N HIS A 40 28.67 -8.07 14.31
CA HIS A 40 27.60 -8.08 13.30
C HIS A 40 28.03 -8.55 11.89
N VAL A 41 29.31 -8.46 11.53
CA VAL A 41 29.81 -8.92 10.22
C VAL A 41 29.96 -10.44 10.14
N SER A 42 30.27 -11.11 11.26
CA SER A 42 30.63 -12.53 11.31
C SER A 42 29.52 -13.44 11.84
N VAL A 43 28.34 -12.89 12.13
CA VAL A 43 27.17 -13.62 12.64
C VAL A 43 26.11 -13.81 11.54
N THR A 44 25.30 -14.84 11.68
CA THR A 44 24.23 -15.13 10.71
C THR A 44 23.13 -14.09 10.75
N THR A 45 22.44 -13.91 9.62
CA THR A 45 21.28 -13.01 9.53
C THR A 45 20.19 -13.37 10.54
N LEU A 46 20.00 -14.66 10.83
CA LEU A 46 19.05 -15.11 11.85
C LEU A 46 19.42 -14.62 13.26
N GLN A 47 20.70 -14.73 13.65
CA GLN A 47 21.19 -14.27 14.95
C GLN A 47 21.05 -12.74 15.09
N LEU A 48 21.40 -12.00 14.04
CA LEU A 48 21.19 -10.55 14.00
C LEU A 48 19.71 -10.18 14.10
N LYS A 49 18.83 -10.84 13.33
CA LYS A 49 17.38 -10.61 13.41
C LYS A 49 16.86 -10.83 14.81
N GLN A 50 17.30 -11.89 15.49
CA GLN A 50 16.91 -12.18 16.88
C GLN A 50 17.32 -11.04 17.83
N CYS A 51 18.59 -10.62 17.79
CA CYS A 51 19.07 -9.59 18.69
C CYS A 51 18.55 -8.18 18.37
N VAL A 52 18.37 -7.85 17.10
CA VAL A 52 17.74 -6.58 16.70
C VAL A 52 16.24 -6.58 17.05
N SER A 53 15.55 -7.71 16.93
CA SER A 53 14.16 -7.86 17.39
C SER A 53 14.03 -7.62 18.90
N MET A 54 14.94 -8.20 19.70
CA MET A 54 15.00 -7.97 21.13
C MET A 54 15.28 -6.50 21.46
N TRP A 55 16.16 -5.84 20.70
CA TRP A 55 16.45 -4.42 20.87
C TRP A 55 15.23 -3.53 20.54
N ILE A 56 14.47 -3.88 19.50
CA ILE A 56 13.22 -3.18 19.17
C ILE A 56 12.17 -3.37 20.28
N ALA A 57 12.08 -4.56 20.86
CA ALA A 57 11.11 -4.85 21.92
C ALA A 57 11.48 -4.18 23.25
N TYR A 58 12.72 -4.34 23.71
CA TYR A 58 13.10 -4.01 25.10
C TYR A 58 14.18 -2.92 25.20
N GLY A 59 14.91 -2.64 24.12
CA GLY A 59 15.98 -1.65 24.12
C GLY A 59 15.45 -0.24 24.42
N ASN A 60 16.09 0.46 25.37
CA ASN A 60 15.70 1.82 25.73
C ASN A 60 16.56 2.84 24.95
N PRO A 61 15.98 3.57 23.96
CA PRO A 61 16.76 4.50 23.14
C PRO A 61 17.30 5.68 23.94
N LYS A 62 16.68 6.04 25.08
CA LYS A 62 17.16 7.10 25.97
C LYS A 62 18.40 6.70 26.79
N ARG A 63 18.69 5.39 26.92
CA ARG A 63 19.87 4.87 27.65
C ARG A 63 21.06 4.56 26.73
N VAL A 64 20.93 4.78 25.41
CA VAL A 64 22.02 4.54 24.45
C VAL A 64 23.05 5.66 24.56
N ARG A 65 24.27 5.33 25.00
CA ARG A 65 25.38 6.30 25.04
C ARG A 65 25.84 6.61 23.61
N ALA A 66 26.40 7.79 23.40
CA ALA A 66 26.91 8.22 22.09
C ALA A 66 27.90 7.21 21.46
N ARG A 67 28.77 6.61 22.29
CA ARG A 67 29.74 5.59 21.86
C ARG A 67 29.07 4.28 21.39
N ASP A 68 28.00 3.85 22.05
CA ASP A 68 27.31 2.58 21.76
C ASP A 68 26.36 2.73 20.55
N LYS A 69 25.94 3.98 20.28
CA LYS A 69 25.09 4.34 19.15
C LYS A 69 25.70 3.95 17.81
N GLN A 70 27.02 4.08 17.66
CA GLN A 70 27.72 3.72 16.42
C GLN A 70 27.73 2.19 16.21
N ALA A 71 28.01 1.42 17.25
CA ALA A 71 28.00 -0.05 17.18
C ALA A 71 26.62 -0.59 16.79
N LEU A 72 25.55 -0.06 17.41
CA LEU A 72 24.17 -0.39 17.03
C LEU A 72 23.85 0.01 15.59
N THR A 73 24.29 1.21 15.17
CA THR A 73 24.11 1.67 13.78
C THR A 73 24.77 0.72 12.79
N ASN A 74 25.99 0.25 13.08
CA ASN A 74 26.71 -0.69 12.22
C ASN A 74 26.02 -2.06 12.19
N ALA A 75 25.50 -2.54 13.34
CA ALA A 75 24.74 -3.78 13.40
C ALA A 75 23.45 -3.72 12.57
N PHE A 76 22.71 -2.61 12.66
CA PHE A 76 21.50 -2.40 11.87
C PHE A 76 21.83 -2.27 10.39
N GLN A 77 22.90 -1.54 10.05
CA GLN A 77 23.37 -1.45 8.66
C GLN A 77 23.76 -2.82 8.10
N SER A 78 24.42 -3.65 8.90
CA SER A 78 24.81 -5.00 8.52
C SER A 78 23.61 -5.90 8.32
N LEU A 79 22.62 -5.86 9.23
CA LEU A 79 21.37 -6.59 9.07
C LEU A 79 20.60 -6.14 7.82
N TYR A 80 20.56 -4.83 7.55
CA TYR A 80 19.93 -4.28 6.34
C TYR A 80 20.60 -4.81 5.06
N GLN A 81 21.93 -4.80 5.01
CA GLN A 81 22.68 -5.27 3.85
C GLN A 81 22.54 -6.78 3.66
N GLN A 82 22.69 -7.57 4.73
CA GLN A 82 22.46 -9.01 4.66
C GLN A 82 21.03 -9.33 4.20
N GLY A 83 20.05 -8.55 4.64
CA GLY A 83 18.66 -8.66 4.18
C GLY A 83 18.50 -8.45 2.68
N ILE A 84 19.20 -7.47 2.11
CA ILE A 84 19.24 -7.27 0.65
C ILE A 84 19.89 -8.48 -0.04
N ASP A 85 21.04 -8.92 0.45
CA ASP A 85 21.85 -9.97 -0.18
C ASP A 85 21.09 -11.30 -0.28
N ILE A 86 20.25 -11.62 0.71
CA ILE A 86 19.43 -12.85 0.73
C ILE A 86 17.94 -12.60 0.41
N SER A 87 17.57 -11.39 -0.01
CA SER A 87 16.19 -10.97 -0.27
C SER A 87 15.21 -11.15 0.93
N ASP A 88 15.72 -11.05 2.16
CA ASP A 88 14.94 -11.10 3.40
C ASP A 88 14.38 -9.70 3.75
N GLU A 89 13.17 -9.43 3.27
CA GLU A 89 12.43 -8.18 3.52
C GLU A 89 12.21 -7.90 5.04
N GLU A 90 12.20 -8.93 5.88
CA GLU A 90 12.04 -8.78 7.33
C GLU A 90 13.33 -8.27 7.98
N ALA A 91 14.50 -8.77 7.56
CA ALA A 91 15.79 -8.25 8.00
C ALA A 91 15.95 -6.75 7.68
N GLU A 92 15.59 -6.36 6.46
CA GLU A 92 15.62 -4.95 6.02
C GLU A 92 14.74 -4.05 6.91
N PHE A 93 13.50 -4.47 7.18
CA PHE A 93 12.57 -3.71 7.99
C PHE A 93 13.00 -3.61 9.47
N LEU A 94 13.47 -4.71 10.07
CA LEU A 94 13.96 -4.72 11.44
C LEU A 94 15.13 -3.73 11.60
N ALA A 95 16.06 -3.74 10.66
CA ALA A 95 17.18 -2.80 10.65
C ALA A 95 16.72 -1.33 10.58
N ILE A 96 15.82 -1.00 9.65
CA ILE A 96 15.28 0.37 9.50
C ILE A 96 14.53 0.80 10.77
N SER A 97 13.71 -0.08 11.34
CA SER A 97 12.93 0.20 12.55
C SER A 97 13.82 0.44 13.76
N ALA A 98 14.85 -0.38 13.95
CA ALA A 98 15.81 -0.21 15.03
C ALA A 98 16.64 1.08 14.88
N ALA A 99 17.05 1.41 13.64
CA ALA A 99 17.74 2.66 13.34
C ALA A 99 16.87 3.89 13.62
N GLY A 100 15.59 3.84 13.25
CA GLY A 100 14.61 4.88 13.57
C GLY A 100 14.45 5.10 15.08
N LYS A 101 14.42 4.01 15.87
CA LYS A 101 14.28 4.06 17.33
C LYS A 101 15.41 4.84 18.02
N ILE A 102 16.62 4.85 17.46
CA ILE A 102 17.76 5.63 17.97
C ILE A 102 18.09 6.88 17.11
N ASN A 103 17.21 7.24 16.19
CA ASN A 103 17.33 8.37 15.28
C ASN A 103 18.67 8.39 14.50
N VAL A 104 18.99 7.29 13.82
CA VAL A 104 20.13 7.16 12.89
C VAL A 104 19.64 6.79 11.49
N ARG A 105 20.42 7.15 10.47
CA ARG A 105 20.13 6.81 9.08
C ARG A 105 21.02 5.68 8.60
N LEU A 106 20.41 4.70 7.94
CA LEU A 106 21.13 3.66 7.21
C LEU A 106 21.45 4.11 5.79
N LYS A 107 22.56 3.61 5.23
CA LYS A 107 22.90 3.73 3.82
C LYS A 107 22.05 2.72 3.05
N LEU A 108 21.06 3.21 2.31
CA LEU A 108 20.13 2.39 1.54
C LEU A 108 20.75 2.03 0.18
N SER A 109 21.06 0.75 -0.03
CA SER A 109 21.41 0.16 -1.33
C SER A 109 20.14 -0.29 -2.06
N ILE A 110 20.15 -0.23 -3.41
CA ILE A 110 19.03 -0.62 -4.27
C ILE A 110 19.13 -2.13 -4.56
N ARG A 111 18.03 -2.88 -4.41
CA ARG A 111 17.94 -4.30 -4.83
C ARG A 111 18.14 -4.40 -6.35
N ASN A 112 19.11 -5.21 -6.78
CA ASN A 112 19.10 -5.75 -8.13
C ASN A 112 18.09 -6.90 -8.18
N GLU A 113 17.09 -6.81 -9.04
CA GLU A 113 16.01 -7.80 -9.14
C GLU A 113 16.56 -9.16 -9.60
N VAL A 114 16.60 -10.15 -8.70
CA VAL A 114 16.76 -11.57 -9.08
C VAL A 114 15.51 -12.33 -8.69
N SER A 115 14.95 -12.99 -9.69
CA SER A 115 13.68 -13.71 -9.71
C SER A 115 13.71 -15.03 -8.94
N GLY A 116 12.67 -15.26 -8.12
CA GLY A 116 12.03 -16.57 -7.95
C GLY A 116 12.40 -17.36 -6.70
N SER A 117 11.44 -17.50 -5.78
CA SER A 117 11.23 -18.75 -5.02
C SER A 117 9.87 -18.73 -4.30
N SER A 118 9.12 -19.82 -4.46
CA SER A 118 7.77 -20.05 -3.96
C SER A 118 7.78 -20.67 -2.57
N PHE A 119 7.04 -20.12 -1.61
CA PHE A 119 6.81 -20.78 -0.31
C PHE A 119 5.32 -20.84 0.02
N ARG A 120 4.81 -22.07 0.23
CA ARG A 120 3.43 -22.39 0.64
C ARG A 120 3.31 -22.27 2.16
N GLY A 121 2.30 -21.54 2.63
CA GLY A 121 1.87 -21.56 4.03
C GLY A 121 0.39 -21.21 4.13
N ARG A 122 -0.42 -22.18 4.52
CA ARG A 122 -1.89 -22.12 4.65
C ARG A 122 -2.22 -21.98 6.13
N THR A 123 -3.05 -21.02 6.52
CA THR A 123 -3.93 -21.12 7.71
C THR A 123 -5.11 -20.16 7.59
N ASN A 124 -6.24 -20.60 8.11
CA ASN A 124 -7.59 -20.11 7.90
C ASN A 124 -8.07 -19.49 9.22
N THR A 125 -8.52 -18.23 9.24
CA THR A 125 -9.41 -17.70 10.29
C THR A 125 -10.35 -16.65 9.68
N SER A 126 -11.65 -16.83 9.94
CA SER A 126 -12.74 -16.04 9.40
C SER A 126 -12.89 -14.70 10.12
N ARG A 127 -12.41 -13.64 9.47
CA ARG A 127 -13.15 -12.37 9.26
C ARG A 127 -13.10 -12.13 7.75
N HIS A 128 -13.94 -11.28 7.18
CA HIS A 128 -13.93 -10.97 5.73
C HIS A 128 -12.65 -10.22 5.30
N HIS A 129 -11.48 -10.78 5.60
CA HIS A 129 -10.22 -10.45 4.98
C HIS A 129 -10.29 -11.03 3.57
N VAL A 130 -10.41 -10.16 2.58
CA VAL A 130 -10.17 -10.59 1.20
C VAL A 130 -8.71 -11.00 1.13
N SER A 131 -8.46 -12.29 1.20
CA SER A 131 -7.14 -12.88 1.12
C SER A 131 -6.57 -12.56 -0.27
N TYR A 132 -5.60 -11.64 -0.33
CA TYR A 132 -4.82 -11.33 -1.57
C TYR A 132 -3.90 -12.50 -2.00
N SER A 133 -4.27 -13.75 -1.69
CA SER A 133 -3.37 -14.91 -1.64
C SER A 133 -3.07 -15.57 -2.97
N ARG A 134 -3.54 -15.06 -4.11
CA ARG A 134 -2.96 -15.39 -5.42
C ARG A 134 -2.95 -14.15 -6.29
N ALA A 135 -1.82 -13.90 -6.96
CA ALA A 135 -1.80 -12.98 -8.11
C ALA A 135 -2.91 -13.43 -9.07
N SER A 136 -3.70 -12.49 -9.58
CA SER A 136 -4.72 -12.80 -10.59
C SER A 136 -4.06 -13.58 -11.74
N ASN A 137 -4.37 -14.88 -11.85
CA ASN A 137 -3.97 -15.76 -12.95
C ASN A 137 -4.81 -15.48 -14.22
N ARG A 138 -5.36 -14.27 -14.36
CA ARG A 138 -6.14 -13.91 -15.54
C ARG A 138 -5.23 -13.92 -16.76
N LYS A 139 -5.55 -14.75 -17.75
CA LYS A 139 -4.85 -14.77 -19.03
C LYS A 139 -5.03 -13.41 -19.70
N ARG A 140 -3.92 -12.75 -20.04
CA ARG A 140 -3.92 -11.46 -20.72
C ARG A 140 -4.63 -11.59 -22.06
N PHE A 141 -5.57 -10.69 -22.32
CA PHE A 141 -6.20 -10.56 -23.63
C PHE A 141 -5.24 -9.86 -24.60
N VAL A 142 -4.94 -10.52 -25.70
CA VAL A 142 -4.24 -9.91 -26.83
C VAL A 142 -5.21 -10.00 -28.02
N PRO A 143 -5.71 -8.87 -28.53
CA PRO A 143 -6.65 -8.91 -29.64
C PRO A 143 -5.95 -9.50 -30.88
N PRO A 144 -6.59 -10.42 -31.62
CA PRO A 144 -6.02 -10.93 -32.86
C PRO A 144 -5.87 -9.80 -33.88
N ALA A 145 -4.85 -9.89 -34.73
CA ALA A 145 -4.72 -8.98 -35.86
C ALA A 145 -5.87 -9.20 -36.85
N VAL A 146 -6.55 -8.12 -37.24
CA VAL A 146 -7.67 -8.15 -38.18
C VAL A 146 -7.43 -7.18 -39.33
N SER A 147 -7.96 -7.50 -40.52
CA SER A 147 -7.79 -6.68 -41.73
C SER A 147 -8.45 -5.30 -41.60
N SER A 148 -8.00 -4.35 -42.42
CA SER A 148 -8.60 -3.00 -42.50
C SER A 148 -10.10 -3.05 -42.82
N ALA A 149 -10.51 -3.99 -43.67
CA ALA A 149 -11.92 -4.24 -43.99
C ALA A 149 -12.73 -4.68 -42.76
N MET A 150 -12.17 -5.57 -41.92
CA MET A 150 -12.81 -6.00 -40.68
C MET A 150 -12.93 -4.84 -39.67
N LYS A 151 -11.88 -4.02 -39.52
CA LYS A 151 -11.92 -2.80 -38.68
C LYS A 151 -13.00 -1.81 -39.16
N LYS A 152 -13.13 -1.61 -40.47
CA LYS A 152 -14.18 -0.74 -41.07
C LYS A 152 -15.58 -1.29 -40.78
N ARG A 153 -15.79 -2.61 -40.92
CA ARG A 153 -17.06 -3.28 -40.59
C ARG A 153 -17.40 -3.15 -39.11
N ALA A 154 -16.42 -3.34 -38.21
CA ALA A 154 -16.60 -3.11 -36.79
C ALA A 154 -17.05 -1.67 -36.50
N GLY A 155 -16.40 -0.67 -37.12
CA GLY A 155 -16.78 0.74 -37.00
C GLY A 155 -18.20 1.06 -37.51
N VAL A 156 -18.70 0.33 -38.51
CA VAL A 156 -20.12 0.44 -38.95
C VAL A 156 -21.06 -0.06 -37.85
N HIS A 157 -20.78 -1.22 -37.26
CA HIS A 157 -21.59 -1.76 -36.16
C HIS A 157 -21.55 -0.85 -34.92
N VAL A 158 -20.40 -0.28 -34.57
CA VAL A 158 -20.31 0.72 -33.49
C VAL A 158 -21.24 1.91 -33.75
N ARG A 159 -21.20 2.50 -34.96
CA ARG A 159 -22.07 3.63 -35.31
C ARG A 159 -23.56 3.26 -35.26
N LYS A 160 -23.93 2.06 -35.71
CA LYS A 160 -25.30 1.54 -35.57
C LYS A 160 -25.70 1.38 -34.10
N GLY A 161 -24.80 0.85 -33.26
CA GLY A 161 -25.04 0.72 -31.83
C GLY A 161 -25.28 2.06 -31.16
N VAL A 162 -24.45 3.07 -31.46
CA VAL A 162 -24.64 4.45 -30.96
C VAL A 162 -25.98 5.04 -31.42
N SER A 163 -26.39 4.78 -32.66
CA SER A 163 -27.71 5.21 -33.16
C SER A 163 -28.88 4.55 -32.41
N PHE A 164 -28.78 3.26 -32.07
CA PHE A 164 -29.80 2.60 -31.24
C PHE A 164 -29.81 3.12 -29.81
N PHE A 165 -28.63 3.34 -29.22
CA PHE A 165 -28.48 3.91 -27.88
C PHE A 165 -29.14 5.29 -27.78
N LYS A 166 -28.87 6.18 -28.74
CA LYS A 166 -29.49 7.51 -28.80
C LYS A 166 -31.01 7.49 -28.94
N ARG A 167 -31.58 6.39 -29.44
CA ARG A 167 -33.04 6.16 -29.50
C ARG A 167 -33.59 5.46 -28.26
N GLY A 168 -32.79 5.32 -27.19
CA GLY A 168 -33.16 4.62 -25.97
C GLY A 168 -33.15 3.09 -26.09
N ASN A 169 -32.86 2.51 -27.27
CA ASN A 169 -32.87 1.07 -27.49
C ASN A 169 -31.50 0.45 -27.13
N ARG A 170 -31.22 0.36 -25.83
CA ARG A 170 -29.97 -0.18 -25.27
C ARG A 170 -29.73 -1.65 -25.62
N LYS A 171 -30.79 -2.48 -25.69
CA LYS A 171 -30.66 -3.90 -26.10
C LYS A 171 -30.16 -4.02 -27.54
N ALA A 172 -30.74 -3.25 -28.46
CA ALA A 172 -30.27 -3.22 -29.85
C ALA A 172 -28.88 -2.58 -29.96
N ALA A 173 -28.56 -1.59 -29.14
CA ALA A 173 -27.23 -1.00 -29.08
C ALA A 173 -26.16 -2.04 -28.70
N LEU A 174 -26.38 -2.76 -27.59
CA LEU A 174 -25.49 -3.84 -27.16
C LEU A 174 -25.31 -4.91 -28.24
N ALA A 175 -26.40 -5.35 -28.88
CA ALA A 175 -26.32 -6.34 -29.95
C ALA A 175 -25.41 -5.87 -31.11
N GLN A 176 -25.44 -4.58 -31.45
CA GLN A 176 -24.52 -4.03 -32.46
C GLN A 176 -23.09 -3.89 -31.94
N TYR A 177 -22.87 -3.51 -30.68
CA TYR A 177 -21.52 -3.48 -30.10
C TYR A 177 -20.88 -4.87 -30.07
N LEU A 178 -21.66 -5.92 -29.74
CA LEU A 178 -21.18 -7.31 -29.80
C LEU A 178 -20.85 -7.73 -31.23
N LYS A 179 -21.70 -7.40 -32.22
CA LYS A 179 -21.37 -7.60 -33.64
C LYS A 179 -20.10 -6.87 -34.06
N ALA A 180 -19.79 -5.71 -33.48
CA ALA A 180 -18.53 -5.02 -33.74
C ALA A 180 -17.34 -5.79 -33.17
N LEU A 181 -17.46 -6.33 -31.95
CA LEU A 181 -16.44 -7.16 -31.31
C LEU A 181 -16.22 -8.49 -32.02
N ASP A 182 -17.25 -9.05 -32.67
CA ASP A 182 -17.09 -10.23 -33.54
C ASP A 182 -16.22 -9.94 -34.78
N LYS A 183 -16.18 -8.69 -35.24
CA LYS A 183 -15.37 -8.26 -36.39
C LYS A 183 -13.98 -7.79 -35.99
N ASP A 184 -13.88 -7.12 -34.85
CA ASP A 184 -12.64 -6.59 -34.30
C ASP A 184 -12.70 -6.70 -32.77
N PRO A 185 -12.19 -7.80 -32.19
CA PRO A 185 -12.19 -8.01 -30.74
C PRO A 185 -11.40 -6.95 -29.97
N GLY A 186 -10.51 -6.21 -30.65
CA GLY A 186 -9.73 -5.12 -30.07
C GLY A 186 -10.40 -3.74 -30.19
N ASN A 187 -11.64 -3.66 -30.67
CA ASN A 187 -12.29 -2.38 -30.91
C ASN A 187 -12.62 -1.65 -29.59
N LEU A 188 -11.79 -0.66 -29.23
CA LEU A 188 -11.90 0.06 -27.96
C LEU A 188 -13.28 0.69 -27.72
N ASN A 189 -13.91 1.24 -28.78
CA ASN A 189 -15.23 1.86 -28.65
C ASN A 189 -16.31 0.82 -28.35
N ALA A 190 -16.28 -0.34 -29.03
CA ALA A 190 -17.24 -1.41 -28.79
C ALA A 190 -17.05 -2.05 -27.41
N LEU A 191 -15.80 -2.22 -26.96
CA LEU A 191 -15.48 -2.71 -25.61
C LEU A 191 -16.05 -1.78 -24.54
N PHE A 192 -15.77 -0.48 -24.62
CA PHE A 192 -16.29 0.49 -23.64
C PHE A 192 -17.82 0.58 -23.66
N ASN A 193 -18.42 0.75 -24.85
CA ASN A 193 -19.87 0.90 -24.93
C ASN A 193 -20.61 -0.37 -24.46
N SER A 194 -20.12 -1.56 -24.79
CA SER A 194 -20.71 -2.79 -24.25
C SER A 194 -20.50 -2.94 -22.75
N ALA A 195 -19.37 -2.49 -22.19
CA ALA A 195 -19.16 -2.42 -20.75
C ALA A 195 -20.22 -1.55 -20.06
N ALA A 196 -20.50 -0.36 -20.61
CA ALA A 196 -21.52 0.56 -20.11
C ALA A 196 -22.93 -0.06 -20.14
N GLU A 197 -23.31 -0.72 -21.25
CA GLU A 197 -24.62 -1.41 -21.30
C GLU A 197 -24.71 -2.55 -20.28
N TYR A 198 -23.63 -3.32 -20.10
CA TYR A 198 -23.59 -4.37 -19.07
C TYR A 198 -23.67 -3.79 -17.66
N ALA A 199 -22.99 -2.67 -17.39
CA ALA A 199 -23.06 -1.97 -16.11
C ALA A 199 -24.48 -1.45 -15.81
N PHE A 200 -25.14 -0.83 -16.81
CA PHE A 200 -26.51 -0.36 -16.72
C PHE A 200 -27.50 -1.49 -16.37
N MET A 201 -27.30 -2.68 -16.96
CA MET A 201 -28.06 -3.90 -16.66
C MET A 201 -27.60 -4.61 -15.37
N ARG A 202 -26.66 -4.04 -14.62
CA ARG A 202 -26.04 -4.62 -13.41
C ARG A 202 -25.36 -5.98 -13.65
N ASN A 203 -24.99 -6.28 -14.90
CA ASN A 203 -24.20 -7.45 -15.24
C ASN A 203 -22.70 -7.16 -15.03
N VAL A 204 -22.31 -7.15 -13.75
CA VAL A 204 -20.95 -6.87 -13.29
C VAL A 204 -19.92 -7.76 -14.00
N GLN A 205 -20.20 -9.05 -14.14
CA GLN A 205 -19.24 -10.01 -14.70
C GLN A 205 -18.86 -9.66 -16.14
N LYS A 206 -19.85 -9.42 -17.00
CA LYS A 206 -19.60 -9.07 -18.40
C LYS A 206 -19.02 -7.66 -18.56
N CYS A 207 -19.42 -6.71 -17.71
CA CYS A 207 -18.82 -5.39 -17.65
C CYS A 207 -17.31 -5.47 -17.34
N VAL A 208 -16.95 -6.16 -16.26
CA VAL A 208 -15.56 -6.34 -15.81
C VAL A 208 -14.73 -7.05 -16.87
N GLU A 209 -15.29 -8.02 -17.58
CA GLU A 209 -14.61 -8.68 -18.70
C GLU A 209 -14.19 -7.67 -19.80
N GLN A 210 -15.08 -6.76 -20.20
CA GLN A 210 -14.74 -5.76 -21.23
C GLN A 210 -13.75 -4.72 -20.72
N LEU A 211 -13.88 -4.26 -19.46
CA LEU A 211 -12.91 -3.34 -18.84
C LEU A 211 -11.52 -3.97 -18.75
N HIS A 212 -11.44 -5.26 -18.43
CA HIS A 212 -10.18 -6.00 -18.42
C HIS A 212 -9.53 -6.09 -19.80
N LYS A 213 -10.31 -6.28 -20.87
CA LYS A 213 -9.79 -6.23 -22.24
C LYS A 213 -9.23 -4.84 -22.57
N LEU A 214 -9.89 -3.75 -22.16
CA LEU A 214 -9.37 -2.39 -22.32
C LEU A 214 -8.02 -2.21 -21.62
N VAL A 215 -7.91 -2.65 -20.36
CA VAL A 215 -6.66 -2.59 -19.58
C VAL A 215 -5.52 -3.40 -20.24
N ASP A 216 -5.84 -4.56 -20.80
CA ASP A 216 -4.84 -5.41 -21.45
C ASP A 216 -4.29 -4.83 -22.74
N ILE A 217 -5.18 -4.25 -23.56
CA ILE A 217 -4.81 -3.52 -24.77
C ILE A 217 -3.96 -2.31 -24.37
N GLY A 218 -4.41 -1.54 -23.38
CA GLY A 218 -3.72 -0.37 -22.85
C GLY A 218 -3.59 0.79 -23.85
N GLY A 219 -2.72 1.73 -23.51
CA GLY A 219 -2.54 2.98 -24.23
C GLY A 219 -3.60 4.04 -23.89
N ASP A 220 -3.30 5.29 -24.24
CA ASP A 220 -4.04 6.48 -23.79
C ASP A 220 -5.54 6.38 -24.02
N LYS A 221 -5.97 5.88 -25.19
CA LYS A 221 -7.40 5.78 -25.50
C LYS A 221 -8.12 4.74 -24.64
N ALA A 222 -7.49 3.60 -24.35
CA ALA A 222 -8.09 2.59 -23.51
C ALA A 222 -8.16 3.07 -22.05
N PHE A 223 -7.10 3.71 -21.54
CA PHE A 223 -7.10 4.23 -20.18
C PHE A 223 -8.03 5.42 -19.97
N ARG A 224 -8.25 6.26 -20.98
CA ARG A 224 -9.33 7.26 -20.93
C ARG A 224 -10.72 6.61 -20.86
N TYR A 225 -10.94 5.45 -21.48
CA TYR A 225 -12.19 4.70 -21.29
C TYR A 225 -12.31 4.08 -19.89
N ILE A 226 -11.20 3.61 -19.31
CA ILE A 226 -11.17 3.18 -17.91
C ILE A 226 -11.49 4.36 -16.97
N GLY A 227 -10.94 5.55 -17.25
CA GLY A 227 -11.28 6.78 -16.54
C GLY A 227 -12.75 7.14 -16.66
N ALA A 228 -13.28 7.17 -17.89
CA ALA A 228 -14.70 7.44 -18.15
C ALA A 228 -15.62 6.47 -17.41
N ALA A 229 -15.27 5.18 -17.34
CA ALA A 229 -16.06 4.18 -16.61
C ALA A 229 -16.20 4.49 -15.11
N ARG A 230 -15.34 5.32 -14.51
CA ARG A 230 -15.43 5.74 -13.09
C ARG A 230 -16.38 6.92 -12.85
N THR A 231 -16.66 7.70 -13.89
CA THR A 231 -17.43 8.95 -13.79
C THR A 231 -18.72 8.92 -14.60
N ASP A 232 -18.87 7.94 -15.49
CA ASP A 232 -20.05 7.76 -16.33
C ASP A 232 -21.22 7.20 -15.51
N PRO A 233 -22.39 7.87 -15.48
CA PRO A 233 -23.55 7.45 -14.69
C PRO A 233 -24.07 6.04 -14.99
N ASP A 234 -23.81 5.49 -16.19
CA ASP A 234 -24.22 4.13 -16.53
C ASP A 234 -23.56 3.07 -15.62
N PHE A 235 -22.47 3.43 -14.92
CA PHE A 235 -21.75 2.56 -13.99
C PHE A 235 -22.16 2.73 -12.52
N ASP A 236 -22.98 3.73 -12.18
CA ASP A 236 -23.31 4.10 -10.78
C ASP A 236 -23.83 2.92 -9.96
N ARG A 237 -24.69 2.10 -10.56
CA ARG A 237 -25.35 0.96 -9.90
C ARG A 237 -24.42 -0.20 -9.56
N ILE A 238 -23.18 -0.17 -10.04
CA ILE A 238 -22.17 -1.19 -9.77
C ILE A 238 -20.95 -0.64 -9.04
N HIS A 239 -20.97 0.62 -8.60
CA HIS A 239 -19.86 1.27 -7.91
C HIS A 239 -19.42 0.54 -6.63
N ASP A 240 -20.33 -0.11 -5.89
CA ASP A 240 -19.98 -0.90 -4.70
C ASP A 240 -19.44 -2.29 -5.00
N SER A 241 -19.47 -2.73 -6.26
CA SER A 241 -18.96 -4.04 -6.66
C SER A 241 -17.43 -4.09 -6.59
N ILE A 242 -16.90 -4.98 -5.75
CA ILE A 242 -15.45 -5.22 -5.61
C ILE A 242 -14.76 -5.53 -6.95
N PRO A 243 -15.24 -6.46 -7.80
CA PRO A 243 -14.57 -6.74 -9.08
C PRO A 243 -14.59 -5.53 -10.02
N TYR A 244 -15.63 -4.70 -9.98
CA TYR A 244 -15.65 -3.44 -10.74
C TYR A 244 -14.61 -2.45 -10.21
N LYS A 245 -14.57 -2.18 -8.88
CA LYS A 245 -13.55 -1.32 -8.26
C LYS A 245 -12.13 -1.77 -8.63
N ARG A 246 -11.87 -3.07 -8.66
CA ARG A 246 -10.56 -3.64 -9.04
C ARG A 246 -10.23 -3.48 -10.51
N ALA A 247 -11.22 -3.61 -11.40
CA ALA A 247 -11.02 -3.55 -12.84
C ALA A 247 -10.93 -2.11 -13.38
N SER A 248 -11.71 -1.19 -12.80
CA SER A 248 -11.71 0.22 -13.20
C SER A 248 -10.75 1.07 -12.36
N GLY A 249 -10.44 0.66 -11.13
CA GLY A 249 -9.78 1.50 -10.14
C GLY A 249 -10.73 2.42 -9.37
N TYR A 250 -12.04 2.36 -9.62
CA TYR A 250 -13.03 3.24 -8.98
C TYR A 250 -12.91 3.26 -7.46
N ALA A 251 -12.97 4.46 -6.89
CA ALA A 251 -13.02 4.70 -5.45
C ALA A 251 -13.68 6.06 -5.18
N ARG A 252 -14.51 6.13 -4.14
CA ARG A 252 -14.94 7.41 -3.55
C ARG A 252 -13.80 7.97 -2.72
N ILE A 253 -13.21 9.08 -3.17
CA ILE A 253 -12.00 9.65 -2.58
C ILE A 253 -12.35 10.94 -1.84
N LYS A 254 -11.94 11.05 -0.58
CA LYS A 254 -11.91 12.30 0.18
C LYS A 254 -10.48 12.78 0.34
N VAL A 255 -10.23 14.06 0.16
CA VAL A 255 -8.94 14.69 0.51
C VAL A 255 -9.17 15.69 1.63
N VAL A 256 -8.43 15.57 2.72
CA VAL A 256 -8.57 16.45 3.90
C VAL A 256 -7.25 17.12 4.27
N ASN A 257 -7.38 18.31 4.87
CA ASN A 257 -6.25 19.13 5.28
C ASN A 257 -6.07 19.11 6.81
N SER A 258 -4.89 18.73 7.30
CA SER A 258 -4.59 18.82 8.75
C SER A 258 -3.81 20.08 9.16
N LEU A 259 -3.34 20.89 8.19
CA LEU A 259 -2.38 21.98 8.43
C LEU A 259 -2.97 23.39 8.29
N GLY A 260 -4.27 23.52 7.99
CA GLY A 260 -4.90 24.82 7.68
C GLY A 260 -4.27 25.44 6.44
N GLU A 261 -4.09 26.76 6.42
CA GLU A 261 -3.53 27.52 5.29
C GLU A 261 -2.23 26.92 4.72
N LEU A 262 -1.37 26.37 5.58
CA LEU A 262 -0.09 25.74 5.18
C LEU A 262 -0.25 24.44 4.35
N GLY A 263 -1.45 23.87 4.30
CA GLY A 263 -1.74 22.63 3.58
C GLY A 263 -2.61 22.80 2.33
N GLU A 264 -3.18 23.99 2.10
CA GLU A 264 -4.19 24.20 1.04
C GLU A 264 -3.64 23.94 -0.36
N LEU A 265 -2.45 24.46 -0.66
CA LEU A 265 -1.78 24.26 -1.95
C LEU A 265 -1.52 22.78 -2.24
N GLU A 266 -1.20 21.99 -1.22
CA GLU A 266 -0.93 20.56 -1.38
C GLU A 266 -2.20 19.74 -1.56
N VAL A 267 -3.26 20.08 -0.82
CA VAL A 267 -4.58 19.46 -1.01
C VAL A 267 -5.13 19.76 -2.41
N ASP A 268 -4.97 21.00 -2.89
CA ASP A 268 -5.34 21.38 -4.25
C ASP A 268 -4.50 20.62 -5.30
N ARG A 269 -3.17 20.56 -5.12
CA ARG A 269 -2.27 19.79 -6.00
C ARG A 269 -2.68 18.32 -6.08
N ILE A 270 -2.89 17.67 -4.93
CA ILE A 270 -3.32 16.26 -4.86
C ILE A 270 -4.64 16.09 -5.63
N SER A 271 -5.61 16.95 -5.36
CA SER A 271 -6.94 16.86 -5.98
C SER A 271 -6.90 17.06 -7.50
N LYS A 272 -6.18 18.07 -7.97
CA LYS A 272 -5.96 18.30 -9.41
C LYS A 272 -5.19 17.17 -10.08
N THR A 273 -4.21 16.59 -9.41
CA THR A 273 -3.45 15.44 -9.93
C THR A 273 -4.34 14.20 -10.06
N LEU A 274 -5.21 13.94 -9.09
CA LEU A 274 -6.20 12.87 -9.15
C LEU A 274 -7.19 13.09 -10.30
N ALA A 275 -7.67 14.31 -10.49
CA ALA A 275 -8.54 14.66 -11.61
C ALA A 275 -7.86 14.41 -12.97
N ARG A 276 -6.56 14.73 -13.11
CA ARG A 276 -5.77 14.45 -14.34
C ARG A 276 -5.54 12.95 -14.60
N LEU A 277 -5.80 12.09 -13.61
CA LEU A 277 -5.79 10.63 -13.68
C LEU A 277 -7.21 10.03 -13.76
N ASP A 278 -8.21 10.87 -14.05
CA ASP A 278 -9.62 10.51 -14.17
C ASP A 278 -10.18 9.91 -12.87
N TYR A 279 -9.84 10.49 -11.72
CA TYR A 279 -10.47 10.20 -10.43
C TYR A 279 -11.26 11.41 -9.94
N ALA A 280 -12.52 11.17 -9.56
CA ALA A 280 -13.32 12.18 -8.89
C ALA A 280 -12.98 12.26 -7.39
N VAL A 281 -12.65 13.45 -6.91
CA VAL A 281 -12.57 13.74 -5.47
C VAL A 281 -13.97 14.10 -5.00
N ALA A 282 -14.60 13.20 -4.26
CA ALA A 282 -15.98 13.31 -3.81
C ALA A 282 -16.16 14.39 -2.74
N SER A 283 -15.11 14.69 -1.96
CA SER A 283 -15.16 15.72 -0.93
C SER A 283 -13.77 16.25 -0.60
N LEU A 284 -13.71 17.56 -0.38
CA LEU A 284 -12.63 18.24 0.32
C LEU A 284 -13.08 18.60 1.73
N GLY A 285 -12.14 18.70 2.66
CA GLY A 285 -12.47 19.21 3.99
C GLY A 285 -11.28 19.28 4.93
N ASP A 286 -11.58 19.51 6.19
CA ASP A 286 -10.59 19.56 7.26
C ASP A 286 -10.45 18.22 7.97
N ASP A 287 -9.21 17.87 8.29
CA ASP A 287 -8.95 16.81 9.26
C ASP A 287 -9.29 17.33 10.66
N LYS A 288 -10.00 16.49 11.43
CA LYS A 288 -10.28 16.74 12.84
C LYS A 288 -8.99 16.75 13.66
N GLN A 289 -8.03 15.91 13.30
CA GLN A 289 -6.70 15.93 13.89
C GLN A 289 -5.85 16.99 13.19
N LYS A 290 -5.56 18.07 13.91
CA LYS A 290 -4.71 19.16 13.42
C LYS A 290 -3.22 18.83 13.56
N ASN A 291 -2.40 19.47 12.73
CA ASN A 291 -0.94 19.43 12.75
C ASN A 291 -0.34 18.01 12.58
N ARG A 292 -0.82 17.20 11.63
CA ARG A 292 -0.17 15.91 11.37
C ARG A 292 1.24 16.13 10.83
N GLU A 293 2.20 15.36 11.34
CA GLU A 293 3.59 15.41 10.87
C GLU A 293 3.83 14.65 9.56
N SER A 294 2.90 13.78 9.17
CA SER A 294 2.96 12.97 7.95
C SER A 294 1.56 12.80 7.35
N PRO A 295 1.45 12.64 6.02
CA PRO A 295 0.18 12.31 5.39
C PRO A 295 -0.28 10.91 5.77
N VAL A 296 -1.60 10.71 5.75
CA VAL A 296 -2.22 9.41 6.00
C VAL A 296 -3.18 9.09 4.86
N ILE A 297 -3.12 7.87 4.35
CA ILE A 297 -4.07 7.31 3.39
C ILE A 297 -4.81 6.18 4.10
N TRP A 298 -6.08 6.42 4.44
CA TRP A 298 -6.99 5.36 4.85
C TRP A 298 -7.69 4.78 3.62
N PHE A 299 -7.84 3.46 3.55
CA PHE A 299 -8.51 2.82 2.43
C PHE A 299 -9.30 1.57 2.83
N LYS A 300 -10.37 1.26 2.10
CA LYS A 300 -11.04 -0.05 2.14
C LYS A 300 -10.27 -1.07 1.32
N ASP A 301 -10.33 -2.35 1.71
CA ASP A 301 -9.58 -3.43 1.04
C ASP A 301 -9.82 -3.50 -0.48
N ALA A 302 -11.07 -3.32 -0.94
CA ALA A 302 -11.39 -3.32 -2.36
C ALA A 302 -10.64 -2.25 -3.17
N SER A 303 -10.24 -1.14 -2.52
CA SER A 303 -9.58 0.02 -3.13
C SER A 303 -8.08 0.09 -2.80
N ALA A 304 -7.49 -0.96 -2.22
CA ALA A 304 -6.06 -1.04 -1.95
C ALA A 304 -5.16 -0.79 -3.19
N PRO A 305 -5.46 -1.32 -4.41
CA PRO A 305 -4.68 -1.00 -5.60
C PRO A 305 -4.68 0.52 -5.90
N THR A 306 -5.85 1.14 -5.81
CA THR A 306 -6.00 2.59 -6.05
C THR A 306 -5.30 3.39 -4.96
N ALA A 307 -5.39 2.98 -3.69
CA ALA A 307 -4.65 3.62 -2.60
C ALA A 307 -3.12 3.56 -2.80
N TYR A 308 -2.62 2.47 -3.37
CA TYR A 308 -1.21 2.35 -3.74
C TYR A 308 -0.79 3.39 -4.78
N LEU A 309 -1.63 3.63 -5.79
CA LEU A 309 -1.39 4.68 -6.79
C LEU A 309 -1.43 6.08 -6.15
N ILE A 310 -2.41 6.32 -5.27
CA ILE A 310 -2.56 7.63 -4.61
C ILE A 310 -1.34 7.97 -3.74
N LYS A 311 -0.64 6.97 -3.18
CA LYS A 311 0.65 7.20 -2.51
C LYS A 311 1.68 7.88 -3.44
N ASP A 312 1.70 7.52 -4.72
CA ASP A 312 2.58 8.16 -5.71
C ASP A 312 2.12 9.59 -6.04
N VAL A 313 0.83 9.92 -5.86
CA VAL A 313 0.28 11.28 -6.01
C VAL A 313 0.61 12.18 -4.81
N VAL A 314 0.59 11.63 -3.59
CA VAL A 314 0.90 12.37 -2.36
C VAL A 314 2.37 12.82 -2.34
N VAL A 315 3.29 12.02 -2.88
CA VAL A 315 4.74 12.34 -2.99
C VAL A 315 5.34 12.74 -1.62
N HIS A 316 5.12 11.92 -0.60
CA HIS A 316 5.72 12.13 0.73
C HIS A 316 6.27 10.81 1.28
N PRO A 317 7.57 10.72 1.64
CA PRO A 317 8.19 9.46 2.06
C PRO A 317 7.62 8.93 3.38
N GLY A 318 7.15 9.82 4.25
CA GLY A 318 6.49 9.47 5.51
C GLY A 318 5.00 9.13 5.39
N THR A 319 4.44 8.99 4.18
CA THR A 319 3.01 8.69 4.00
C THR A 319 2.65 7.37 4.68
N ILE A 320 1.74 7.44 5.64
CA ILE A 320 1.21 6.28 6.36
C ILE A 320 0.03 5.73 5.56
N MET A 321 -0.01 4.42 5.35
CA MET A 321 -1.16 3.74 4.76
C MET A 321 -1.80 2.85 5.81
N THR A 322 -3.11 2.92 5.96
CA THR A 322 -3.85 2.11 6.93
C THR A 322 -5.25 1.77 6.42
N LYS A 323 -5.89 0.74 6.98
CA LYS A 323 -7.24 0.36 6.58
C LYS A 323 -8.28 1.27 7.23
N ILE A 324 -9.39 1.47 6.52
CA ILE A 324 -10.64 1.95 7.11
C ILE A 324 -11.29 0.75 7.80
N ASP A 325 -11.44 0.81 9.12
CA ASP A 325 -12.11 -0.18 9.96
C ASP A 325 -13.39 0.35 10.63
N TRP A 326 -13.84 1.54 10.23
CA TRP A 326 -15.11 2.15 10.64
C TRP A 326 -16.08 2.29 9.45
N ASP A 327 -17.35 2.59 9.75
CA ASP A 327 -18.34 2.85 8.71
C ASP A 327 -18.06 4.20 8.03
N SER A 328 -17.68 4.14 6.76
CA SER A 328 -17.25 5.29 5.97
C SER A 328 -17.91 5.21 4.60
N GLU A 329 -18.55 6.31 4.18
CA GLU A 329 -19.02 6.47 2.81
C GLU A 329 -17.87 6.50 1.79
N PHE A 330 -16.67 6.91 2.22
CA PHE A 330 -15.49 6.98 1.36
C PHE A 330 -14.74 5.65 1.33
N ASP A 331 -14.25 5.30 0.15
CA ASP A 331 -13.39 4.13 -0.04
C ASP A 331 -11.92 4.45 0.22
N ILE A 332 -11.51 5.71 0.01
CA ILE A 332 -10.18 6.22 0.32
C ILE A 332 -10.30 7.62 0.92
N ILE A 333 -9.55 7.87 2.00
CA ILE A 333 -9.40 9.19 2.61
C ILE A 333 -7.92 9.52 2.63
N VAL A 334 -7.54 10.64 2.04
CA VAL A 334 -6.18 11.18 2.06
C VAL A 334 -6.15 12.38 3.01
N SER A 335 -5.47 12.28 4.13
CA SER A 335 -5.17 13.44 4.98
C SER A 335 -3.77 13.95 4.71
N TRP A 336 -3.67 15.20 4.26
CA TRP A 336 -2.41 15.87 4.09
C TRP A 336 -1.84 16.31 5.44
N GLY A 337 -0.56 16.02 5.65
CA GLY A 337 0.21 16.39 6.84
C GLY A 337 1.69 16.49 6.50
N ASN A 338 2.42 17.35 7.20
CA ASN A 338 3.85 17.53 7.03
C ASN A 338 4.39 18.20 8.30
N LYS A 339 5.58 17.81 8.72
CA LYS A 339 6.22 18.41 9.89
C LYS A 339 6.43 19.91 9.66
N ILE A 340 5.93 20.73 10.59
CA ILE A 340 6.09 22.17 10.56
C ILE A 340 7.26 22.58 11.45
N VAL A 341 8.08 23.51 10.96
CA VAL A 341 9.14 24.18 11.73
C VAL A 341 8.96 25.68 11.67
N LYS A 342 9.46 26.36 12.71
CA LYS A 342 9.54 27.81 12.74
C LYS A 342 10.96 28.21 12.33
N LYS A 343 11.13 28.90 11.20
CA LYS A 343 12.40 29.54 10.82
C LYS A 343 12.18 31.04 10.73
N ASN A 344 13.00 31.83 11.41
CA ASN A 344 12.91 33.29 11.43
C ASN A 344 11.50 33.80 11.75
N GLY A 345 10.84 33.20 12.74
CA GLY A 345 9.47 33.58 13.12
C GLY A 345 8.36 32.95 12.27
N VAL A 346 8.65 32.51 11.04
CA VAL A 346 7.67 31.99 10.08
C VAL A 346 7.51 30.48 10.21
N ARG A 347 6.26 30.02 10.35
CA ARG A 347 5.89 28.60 10.30
C ARG A 347 5.92 28.12 8.85
N GLN A 348 6.65 27.06 8.58
CA GLN A 348 6.70 26.45 7.25
C GLN A 348 6.96 24.94 7.33
N PRO A 349 6.62 24.16 6.31
CA PRO A 349 6.97 22.74 6.25
C PRO A 349 8.50 22.53 6.32
N VAL A 350 8.95 21.48 7.00
CA VAL A 350 10.37 21.12 7.14
C VAL A 350 11.03 20.94 5.78
N ARG A 351 10.29 20.36 4.84
CA ARG A 351 10.73 20.11 3.47
C ARG A 351 9.56 20.16 2.53
N ASP A 352 9.78 20.82 1.41
CA ASP A 352 8.92 20.72 0.25
C ASP A 352 9.34 19.47 -0.53
N TYR A 353 8.54 18.40 -0.40
CA TYR A 353 8.80 17.11 -1.05
C TYR A 353 8.38 17.11 -2.53
N THR A 354 7.68 18.15 -3.00
CA THR A 354 7.27 18.30 -4.40
C THR A 354 8.39 18.88 -5.26
N LYS A 355 9.26 19.69 -4.66
CA LYS A 355 10.51 20.20 -5.27
C LYS A 355 11.59 19.11 -5.34
N LYS A 356 11.37 18.08 -6.17
CA LYS A 356 12.51 17.49 -6.88
C LYS A 356 13.04 18.58 -7.79
N LYS A 357 14.19 19.19 -7.45
CA LYS A 357 14.93 20.08 -8.36
C LYS A 357 14.96 19.41 -9.74
N ASN A 358 14.28 19.99 -10.73
CA ASN A 358 14.35 19.67 -12.17
C ASN A 358 13.45 18.56 -12.76
N LEU A 359 12.24 18.30 -12.24
CA LEU A 359 11.26 17.49 -12.99
C LEU A 359 10.09 18.33 -13.53
N ASP A 360 10.01 18.39 -14.87
CA ASP A 360 8.89 18.95 -15.63
C ASP A 360 7.52 18.33 -15.20
N PRO A 361 6.48 19.14 -14.91
CA PRO A 361 5.14 18.66 -14.56
C PRO A 361 4.54 17.63 -15.53
N ASP A 362 4.82 17.75 -16.83
CA ASP A 362 4.28 16.81 -17.83
C ASP A 362 5.02 15.48 -17.80
N LYS A 363 6.33 15.50 -17.54
CA LYS A 363 7.11 14.29 -17.25
C LYS A 363 6.62 13.60 -15.99
N GLN A 364 6.30 14.34 -14.92
CA GLN A 364 5.72 13.77 -13.70
C GLN A 364 4.38 13.09 -13.97
N MET A 365 3.49 13.74 -14.71
CA MET A 365 2.21 13.14 -15.08
C MET A 365 2.34 11.93 -15.98
N SER A 366 3.29 11.94 -16.92
CA SER A 366 3.57 10.79 -17.78
C SER A 366 4.05 9.58 -16.96
N GLN A 367 4.88 9.80 -15.94
CA GLN A 367 5.30 8.74 -15.00
C GLN A 367 4.13 8.22 -14.17
N LEU A 368 3.27 9.11 -13.66
CA LEU A 368 2.07 8.72 -12.92
C LEU A 368 1.10 7.92 -13.78
N ARG A 369 0.89 8.29 -15.04
CA ARG A 369 0.06 7.54 -15.99
C ARG A 369 0.62 6.14 -16.23
N ARG A 370 1.92 6.00 -16.49
CA ARG A 370 2.56 4.67 -16.64
C ARG A 370 2.37 3.79 -15.40
N ARG A 371 2.55 4.37 -14.21
CA ARG A 371 2.30 3.68 -12.94
C ARG A 371 0.85 3.29 -12.77
N HIS A 372 -0.07 4.16 -13.14
CA HIS A 372 -1.50 3.88 -13.15
C HIS A 372 -1.83 2.69 -14.07
N GLU A 373 -1.26 2.65 -15.28
CA GLU A 373 -1.45 1.51 -16.17
C GLU A 373 -0.92 0.20 -15.59
N GLU A 374 0.27 0.23 -14.99
CA GLU A 374 0.89 -0.93 -14.34
C GLU A 374 0.00 -1.48 -13.22
N VAL A 375 -0.49 -0.60 -12.35
CA VAL A 375 -1.36 -0.96 -11.22
C VAL A 375 -2.68 -1.56 -11.73
N MET A 376 -3.31 -0.95 -12.74
CA MET A 376 -4.58 -1.47 -13.28
C MET A 376 -4.41 -2.81 -14.01
N ARG A 377 -3.24 -3.06 -14.62
CA ARG A 377 -2.92 -4.37 -15.21
C ARG A 377 -2.71 -5.46 -14.16
N LYS A 378 -2.18 -5.11 -12.99
CA LYS A 378 -1.86 -6.07 -11.91
C LYS A 378 -2.40 -5.60 -10.54
N PRO A 379 -3.73 -5.45 -10.39
CA PRO A 379 -4.31 -4.83 -9.20
C PRO A 379 -4.04 -5.66 -7.94
N ASP A 380 -4.06 -6.99 -8.02
CA ASP A 380 -3.79 -7.86 -6.86
C ASP A 380 -2.33 -7.79 -6.39
N ASP A 381 -1.38 -7.54 -7.28
CA ASP A 381 0.03 -7.35 -6.89
C ASP A 381 0.21 -6.02 -6.17
N ALA A 382 -0.43 -4.95 -6.66
CA ALA A 382 -0.45 -3.65 -5.99
C ALA A 382 -1.11 -3.75 -4.61
N ALA A 383 -2.26 -4.42 -4.50
CA ALA A 383 -2.92 -4.63 -3.22
C ALA A 383 -2.08 -5.46 -2.25
N ARG A 384 -1.34 -6.48 -2.74
CA ARG A 384 -0.41 -7.24 -1.92
C ARG A 384 0.75 -6.37 -1.40
N LYS A 385 1.30 -5.47 -2.22
CA LYS A 385 2.32 -4.52 -1.80
C LYS A 385 1.80 -3.62 -0.68
N VAL A 386 0.57 -3.12 -0.78
CA VAL A 386 -0.09 -2.34 0.28
C VAL A 386 -0.30 -3.17 1.54
N GLY A 387 -0.84 -4.39 1.40
CA GLY A 387 -1.06 -5.30 2.53
C GLY A 387 0.24 -5.60 3.28
N ARG A 388 1.37 -5.76 2.58
CA ARG A 388 2.68 -5.86 3.24
C ARG A 388 2.97 -4.63 4.07
N VAL A 389 2.90 -3.43 3.49
CA VAL A 389 3.20 -2.15 4.16
C VAL A 389 2.32 -1.94 5.40
N VAL A 390 1.01 -2.17 5.29
CA VAL A 390 0.04 -1.98 6.38
C VAL A 390 0.20 -3.03 7.47
N ASP A 391 0.41 -4.29 7.09
CA ASP A 391 0.59 -5.38 8.07
C ASP A 391 2.01 -5.41 8.65
N THR A 392 2.97 -4.61 8.15
CA THR A 392 4.38 -4.72 8.57
C THR A 392 4.55 -4.52 10.08
N PRO A 393 3.94 -3.51 10.75
CA PRO A 393 4.06 -3.37 12.19
C PRO A 393 3.50 -4.57 12.96
N LYS A 394 2.37 -5.14 12.52
CA LYS A 394 1.75 -6.31 13.15
C LYS A 394 2.50 -7.61 12.86
N ARG A 395 2.98 -7.81 11.64
CA ARG A 395 3.81 -8.97 11.25
C ARG A 395 5.17 -8.92 11.90
N ALA A 396 5.81 -7.76 11.95
CA ALA A 396 7.04 -7.55 12.69
C ALA A 396 6.80 -7.78 14.17
N HIS A 397 5.75 -7.24 14.77
CA HIS A 397 5.39 -7.53 16.17
C HIS A 397 5.12 -9.02 16.41
N ASP A 398 4.35 -9.70 15.57
CA ASP A 398 4.00 -11.12 15.73
C ASP A 398 5.20 -12.05 15.44
N ASN A 399 6.10 -11.66 14.55
CA ASN A 399 7.34 -12.39 14.29
C ASN A 399 8.36 -12.15 15.39
N VAL A 400 8.51 -10.91 15.86
CA VAL A 400 9.31 -10.54 17.03
C VAL A 400 8.79 -11.31 18.24
N LYS A 401 7.48 -11.30 18.52
CA LYS A 401 6.86 -12.07 19.61
C LYS A 401 7.13 -13.57 19.47
N ARG A 402 6.92 -14.17 18.30
CA ARG A 402 7.23 -15.59 18.06
C ARG A 402 8.72 -15.92 18.19
N SER A 403 9.58 -15.00 17.76
CA SER A 403 11.03 -15.12 17.87
C SER A 403 11.48 -15.00 19.33
N ILE A 404 10.91 -14.06 20.09
CA ILE A 404 11.08 -13.90 21.54
C ILE A 404 10.61 -15.16 22.27
N ASP A 405 9.41 -15.66 21.97
CA ASP A 405 8.85 -16.86 22.59
C ASP A 405 9.68 -18.11 22.30
N ARG A 406 10.30 -18.19 21.13
CA ARG A 406 11.20 -19.30 20.75
C ARG A 406 12.55 -19.15 21.45
N THR A 407 13.10 -17.94 21.47
CA THR A 407 14.39 -17.61 22.08
C THR A 407 14.32 -17.78 23.60
N LYS A 408 13.26 -17.32 24.25
CA LYS A 408 12.96 -17.54 25.67
C LYS A 408 12.89 -19.03 26.00
N ARG A 409 12.17 -19.83 25.19
CA ARG A 409 12.13 -21.30 25.35
C ARG A 409 13.49 -21.98 25.19
N THR A 410 14.33 -21.51 24.27
CA THR A 410 15.70 -22.00 24.11
C THR A 410 16.55 -21.63 25.33
N PHE A 411 16.49 -20.38 25.80
CA PHE A 411 17.24 -19.92 26.97
C PHE A 411 16.77 -20.58 28.27
N ASP A 412 15.46 -20.75 28.47
CA ASP A 412 14.89 -21.48 29.62
C ASP A 412 15.27 -22.97 29.59
N SER A 413 15.53 -23.54 28.41
CA SER A 413 16.03 -24.91 28.29
C SER A 413 17.53 -25.00 28.57
N VAL A 414 18.31 -24.01 28.12
CA VAL A 414 19.75 -23.92 28.43
C VAL A 414 19.97 -23.67 29.92
N ASN A 415 19.19 -22.79 30.56
CA ASN A 415 19.27 -22.55 32.00
C ASN A 415 18.84 -23.77 32.81
N ARG A 416 17.80 -24.51 32.40
CA ARG A 416 17.43 -25.79 33.05
C ARG A 416 18.51 -26.87 32.90
N VAL A 417 19.26 -26.87 31.82
CA VAL A 417 20.42 -27.77 31.64
C VAL A 417 21.58 -27.30 32.52
N PHE A 418 21.80 -25.99 32.63
CA PHE A 418 22.82 -25.41 33.50
C PHE A 418 22.51 -25.67 34.98
N ASP A 419 21.27 -25.48 35.44
CA ASP A 419 20.81 -25.77 36.81
C ASP A 419 20.95 -27.25 37.18
N LYS A 420 20.80 -28.16 36.20
CA LYS A 420 21.05 -29.61 36.37
C LYS A 420 22.54 -29.96 36.43
N LEU A 421 23.40 -29.15 35.82
CA LEU A 421 24.85 -29.33 35.82
C LEU A 421 25.52 -28.66 37.03
N SER A 422 24.94 -27.59 37.56
CA SER A 422 25.42 -26.87 38.75
C SER A 422 24.88 -27.44 40.07
N ASN A 423 23.94 -28.40 40.03
CA ASN A 423 23.48 -29.16 41.20
C ASN A 423 23.37 -30.66 40.86
N PRO A 424 24.50 -31.40 40.81
CA PRO A 424 24.51 -32.81 40.44
C PRO A 424 24.02 -33.77 41.54
N MET A 425 23.57 -33.29 42.71
CA MET A 425 23.02 -34.13 43.78
C MET A 425 21.73 -33.55 44.38
N LYS A 426 20.61 -33.94 43.79
CA LYS A 426 19.38 -34.34 44.49
C LYS A 426 18.76 -35.51 43.75
#